data_AF-A0A9D8JMF3-F1
#
_entry.id   AF-A0A9D8JMF3-F1
#
_cell.length_a   1.000
_cell.length_b   1.000
_cell.length_c   1.000
_cell.angle_alpha   90.00
_cell.angle_beta   90.00
_cell.angle_gamma   90.00
#
_symmetry.space_group_name_H-M   'P 1'
#
loop_
_entity.id
_entity.type
_entity.pdbx_description
1 polymer ?
#
loop_
_entity_poly.entity_id
_entity_poly.type
_entity_poly.pdbx_seq_one_letter_code
_entity_poly.pdbx_strand_id
1 'polypeptide(L)'
;RPGEKTYNQGSHQNPPDLSANTWKVVRFSETTGEKVNWYFFPDQCRHCVSPPCEVVANEKAKGAVIHDEKTGAVIFSPKVKIKTEDFKEVKESCPYNIPRISGAGVMAKCTMCFDRIKEGLLPACVKACPTGTMHFGDRKAMLEMANKRLAEVKGKYKEASLADANDVRVIFLLVDDPKKYHKFAVAENTIGITRKMALKRILKPLKEVQWIG
;
A
#
# COMPACT_ATOMS: atom_id res chain seq x y z
N ARG A 1 11.64 -14.53 15.94
CA ARG A 1 10.43 -14.56 16.80
C ARG A 1 9.35 -13.74 16.11
N PRO A 2 8.07 -14.14 16.12
CA PRO A 2 7.00 -13.33 15.54
C PRO A 2 6.93 -11.95 16.22
N GLY A 3 6.55 -10.92 15.46
CA GLY A 3 6.51 -9.52 15.93
C GLY A 3 5.44 -9.24 16.98
N GLU A 4 4.44 -10.12 17.10
CA GLU A 4 3.41 -10.08 18.13
C GLU A 4 2.89 -11.50 18.43
N LYS A 5 2.25 -11.67 19.60
CA LYS A 5 1.58 -12.92 19.95
C LYS A 5 0.23 -12.99 19.25
N THR A 6 -0.07 -14.13 18.64
CA THR A 6 -1.33 -14.35 17.93
C THR A 6 -1.85 -15.77 18.17
N TYR A 7 -3.09 -16.00 17.78
CA TYR A 7 -3.77 -17.29 17.87
C TYR A 7 -4.44 -17.60 16.53
N ASN A 8 -4.62 -18.88 16.22
CA ASN A 8 -5.37 -19.28 15.04
C ASN A 8 -6.88 -19.00 15.29
N GLN A 9 -7.53 -18.32 14.35
CA GLN A 9 -8.95 -17.94 14.44
C GLN A 9 -9.81 -18.65 13.37
N GLY A 10 -9.40 -19.84 12.92
CA GLY A 10 -10.05 -20.57 11.84
C GLY A 10 -9.62 -20.14 10.45
N SER A 11 -8.42 -19.56 10.32
CA SER A 11 -7.82 -19.17 9.04
C SER A 11 -6.30 -19.31 9.08
N HIS A 12 -5.69 -19.61 7.94
CA HIS A 12 -4.23 -19.56 7.77
C HIS A 12 -3.67 -18.14 7.88
N GLN A 13 -4.49 -17.10 7.66
CA GLN A 13 -4.07 -15.71 7.82
C GLN A 13 -3.67 -15.42 9.27
N ASN A 14 -2.43 -15.00 9.47
CA ASN A 14 -1.94 -14.59 10.77
C ASN A 14 -0.75 -13.63 10.65
N PRO A 15 -0.72 -12.48 11.36
CA PRO A 15 -1.77 -11.89 12.19
C PRO A 15 -3.08 -11.59 11.44
N PRO A 16 -4.22 -11.41 12.12
CA PRO A 16 -5.50 -11.16 11.46
C PRO A 16 -5.54 -9.80 10.73
N ASP A 17 -4.74 -8.83 11.18
CA ASP A 17 -4.62 -7.53 10.53
C ASP A 17 -3.23 -6.91 10.75
N LEU A 18 -2.97 -5.79 10.07
CA LEU A 18 -1.82 -4.93 10.36
C LEU A 18 -1.91 -4.39 11.80
N SER A 19 -0.75 -4.14 12.40
CA SER A 19 -0.63 -3.52 13.73
C SER A 19 0.52 -2.51 13.75
N ALA A 20 0.76 -1.89 14.90
CA ALA A 20 1.95 -1.05 15.07
C ALA A 20 3.26 -1.86 14.92
N ASN A 21 3.20 -3.19 15.08
CA ASN A 21 4.33 -4.11 14.99
C ASN A 21 4.29 -4.99 13.72
N THR A 22 3.15 -5.09 13.05
CA THR A 22 2.95 -5.88 11.82
C THR A 22 2.66 -4.97 10.64
N TRP A 23 3.69 -4.68 9.85
CA TRP A 23 3.63 -3.70 8.75
C TRP A 23 3.32 -4.28 7.37
N LYS A 24 3.32 -5.61 7.27
CA LYS A 24 2.93 -6.38 6.10
C LYS A 24 2.22 -7.65 6.58
N VAL A 25 1.11 -8.00 5.96
CA VAL A 25 0.37 -9.23 6.24
C VAL A 25 -0.03 -9.90 4.93
N VAL A 26 0.14 -11.21 4.82
CA VAL A 26 -0.44 -11.94 3.68
C VAL A 26 -1.89 -12.23 4.04
N ARG A 27 -2.80 -11.60 3.32
CA ARG A 27 -4.23 -11.85 3.47
C ARG A 27 -4.64 -13.02 2.60
N PHE A 28 -5.53 -13.84 3.14
CA PHE A 28 -6.04 -15.05 2.49
C PHE A 28 -7.54 -14.90 2.32
N SER A 29 -8.05 -15.20 1.12
CA SER A 29 -9.48 -15.26 0.85
C SER A 29 -9.78 -16.45 -0.05
N GLU A 30 -10.80 -17.22 0.33
CA GLU A 30 -11.28 -18.38 -0.40
C GLU A 30 -12.67 -18.06 -0.94
N THR A 31 -12.93 -18.36 -2.21
CA THR A 31 -14.28 -18.29 -2.78
C THR A 31 -14.86 -19.68 -2.89
N THR A 32 -16.10 -19.85 -2.45
CA THR A 32 -16.87 -21.07 -2.63
C THR A 32 -17.58 -21.07 -3.99
N GLY A 33 -17.46 -22.18 -4.72
CA GLY A 33 -18.00 -22.39 -6.06
C GLY A 33 -17.61 -23.78 -6.55
N GLU A 34 -17.89 -24.12 -7.81
CA GLU A 34 -17.51 -25.43 -8.38
C GLU A 34 -16.00 -25.71 -8.31
N LYS A 35 -15.18 -24.66 -8.32
CA LYS A 35 -13.74 -24.72 -8.04
C LYS A 35 -13.41 -23.71 -6.95
N VAL A 36 -12.65 -24.16 -5.95
CA VAL A 36 -12.10 -23.28 -4.92
C VAL A 36 -10.98 -22.45 -5.53
N ASN A 37 -11.09 -21.13 -5.45
CA ASN A 37 -9.99 -20.22 -5.73
C ASN A 37 -9.46 -19.68 -4.39
N TRP A 38 -8.14 -19.65 -4.26
CA TRP A 38 -7.46 -19.12 -3.08
C TRP A 38 -6.65 -17.88 -3.46
N TYR A 39 -7.07 -16.73 -2.95
CA TYR A 39 -6.45 -15.45 -3.22
C TYR A 39 -5.48 -15.09 -2.11
N PHE A 40 -4.26 -14.73 -2.50
CA PHE A 40 -3.21 -14.25 -1.62
C PHE A 40 -2.94 -12.77 -1.89
N PHE A 41 -2.95 -11.95 -0.84
CA PHE A 41 -2.73 -10.51 -0.96
C PHE A 41 -1.72 -10.04 0.08
N PRO A 42 -0.43 -9.87 -0.28
CA PRO A 42 0.63 -9.50 0.64
C PRO A 42 0.60 -7.99 0.95
N ASP A 43 -0.43 -7.58 1.69
CA ASP A 43 -0.85 -6.22 2.01
C ASP A 43 0.23 -5.42 2.76
N GLN A 44 0.47 -4.18 2.33
CA GLN A 44 1.44 -3.24 2.90
C GLN A 44 1.13 -1.80 2.47
N CYS A 45 1.76 -0.78 3.03
CA CYS A 45 1.54 0.61 2.57
C CYS A 45 1.74 0.75 1.05
N ARG A 46 0.82 1.45 0.38
CA ARG A 46 0.89 1.71 -1.07
C ARG A 46 1.89 2.80 -1.46
N HIS A 47 2.39 3.55 -0.48
CA HIS A 47 3.30 4.69 -0.68
C HIS A 47 2.81 5.61 -1.81
N CYS A 48 1.59 6.12 -1.63
CA CYS A 48 0.89 6.89 -2.65
C CYS A 48 1.75 8.05 -3.16
N VAL A 49 1.62 8.36 -4.46
CA VAL A 49 2.28 9.50 -5.09
C VAL A 49 1.83 10.81 -4.43
N SER A 50 0.54 10.91 -4.08
CA SER A 50 -0.03 11.99 -3.26
C SER A 50 -0.68 11.39 -2.01
N PRO A 51 0.07 11.21 -0.91
CA PRO A 51 -0.40 10.50 0.28
C PRO A 51 -1.37 11.35 1.12
N PRO A 52 -2.66 10.98 1.23
CA PRO A 52 -3.63 11.71 2.06
C PRO A 52 -3.23 11.71 3.54
N CYS A 53 -2.68 10.59 4.01
CA CYS A 53 -2.25 10.43 5.39
C CYS A 53 -1.09 11.35 5.77
N GLU A 54 -0.26 11.80 4.82
CA GLU A 54 0.75 12.82 5.08
C GLU A 54 0.11 14.16 5.43
N VAL A 55 -0.91 14.57 4.66
CA VAL A 55 -1.62 15.84 4.84
C VAL A 55 -2.27 15.88 6.22
N VAL A 56 -3.11 14.89 6.52
CA VAL A 56 -3.87 14.85 7.78
C VAL A 56 -2.94 14.68 8.98
N ALA A 57 -1.95 13.79 8.91
CA ALA A 57 -1.02 13.61 10.04
C ALA A 57 -0.19 14.85 10.34
N ASN A 58 0.28 15.58 9.31
CA ASN A 58 1.04 16.81 9.52
C ASN A 58 0.17 17.99 10.00
N GLU A 59 -1.15 17.96 9.75
CA GLU A 59 -2.11 18.89 10.37
C GLU A 59 -2.29 18.59 11.87
N LYS A 60 -2.22 17.32 12.29
CA LYS A 60 -2.28 16.92 13.71
C LYS A 60 -0.97 17.14 14.46
N ALA A 61 0.17 16.84 13.82
CA ALA A 61 1.49 17.07 14.39
C ALA A 61 2.52 17.34 13.29
N LYS A 62 3.12 18.53 13.30
CA LYS A 62 4.12 18.95 12.31
C LYS A 62 5.30 17.95 12.28
N GLY A 63 5.64 17.47 11.09
CA GLY A 63 6.74 16.53 10.89
C GLY A 63 6.41 15.08 11.28
N ALA A 64 5.13 14.76 11.48
CA ALA A 64 4.66 13.40 11.70
C ALA A 64 4.96 12.47 10.53
N VAL A 65 5.07 13.01 9.31
CA VAL A 65 5.37 12.24 8.10
C VAL A 65 6.54 12.83 7.34
N ILE A 66 7.47 11.97 6.98
CA ILE A 66 8.58 12.23 6.07
C ILE A 66 8.19 11.67 4.70
N HIS A 67 8.19 12.52 3.68
CA HIS A 67 8.06 12.10 2.28
C HIS A 67 9.41 12.31 1.60
N ASP A 68 10.11 11.23 1.33
CA ASP A 68 11.42 11.28 0.68
C ASP A 68 11.26 11.47 -0.83
N GLU A 69 11.77 12.58 -1.35
CA GLU A 69 11.59 12.96 -2.76
C GLU A 69 12.32 12.03 -3.74
N LYS A 70 13.47 11.47 -3.32
CA LYS A 70 14.31 10.62 -4.18
C LYS A 70 13.67 9.25 -4.42
N THR A 71 13.23 8.62 -3.36
CA THR A 71 12.65 7.26 -3.38
C THR A 71 11.14 7.26 -3.51
N GLY A 72 10.48 8.36 -3.10
CA GLY A 72 9.04 8.42 -2.94
C GLY A 72 8.51 7.67 -1.70
N ALA A 73 9.39 7.29 -0.77
CA ALA A 73 8.98 6.67 0.47
C ALA A 73 8.19 7.68 1.32
N VAL A 74 7.09 7.19 1.90
CA VAL A 74 6.22 7.94 2.81
C VAL A 74 6.38 7.27 4.15
N ILE A 75 6.86 7.95 5.18
CA ILE A 75 7.36 7.33 6.40
C ILE A 75 6.79 8.09 7.59
N PHE A 76 6.17 7.38 8.54
CA PHE A 76 5.78 8.00 9.80
C PHE A 76 7.02 8.16 10.67
N SER A 77 7.23 9.38 11.17
CA SER A 77 8.38 9.69 12.01
C SER A 77 8.21 9.02 13.38
N PRO A 78 9.14 8.15 13.81
CA PRO A 78 9.06 7.54 15.14
C PRO A 78 9.29 8.55 16.27
N LYS A 79 9.79 9.74 15.94
CA LYS A 79 10.06 10.83 16.89
C LYS A 79 8.83 11.67 17.19
N VAL A 80 7.78 11.55 16.38
CA VAL A 80 6.55 12.35 16.53
C VAL A 80 5.43 11.44 16.99
N LYS A 81 4.89 11.76 18.15
CA LYS A 81 3.71 11.11 18.70
C LYS A 81 2.48 11.95 18.39
N ILE A 82 1.35 11.30 18.16
CA ILE A 82 0.05 11.96 18.11
C ILE A 82 -0.86 11.38 19.19
N LYS A 83 -1.90 12.12 19.53
CA LYS A 83 -2.96 11.64 20.42
C LYS A 83 -3.73 10.51 19.75
N THR A 84 -4.13 9.51 20.54
CA THR A 84 -4.88 8.35 20.02
C THR A 84 -6.22 8.78 19.43
N GLU A 85 -6.82 9.83 19.98
CA GLU A 85 -8.09 10.39 19.53
C GLU A 85 -7.97 11.02 18.13
N ASP A 86 -6.84 11.68 17.85
CA ASP A 86 -6.55 12.30 16.53
C ASP A 86 -6.20 11.27 15.45
N PHE A 87 -5.77 10.07 15.85
CA PHE A 87 -5.31 9.04 14.92
C PHE A 87 -6.43 8.49 14.02
N LYS A 88 -7.68 8.55 14.49
CA LYS A 88 -8.84 8.08 13.70
C LYS A 88 -8.90 8.77 12.34
N GLU A 89 -8.74 10.09 12.31
CA GLU A 89 -8.73 10.88 11.07
C GLU A 89 -7.55 10.52 10.15
N VAL A 90 -6.36 10.28 10.72
CA VAL A 90 -5.19 9.85 9.94
C VAL A 90 -5.45 8.48 9.31
N LYS A 91 -6.02 7.55 10.05
CA LYS A 91 -6.37 6.21 9.56
C LYS A 91 -7.44 6.27 8.46
N GLU A 92 -8.50 7.04 8.69
CA GLU A 92 -9.61 7.23 7.74
C GLU A 92 -9.18 7.98 6.48
N SER A 93 -8.20 8.87 6.55
CA SER A 93 -7.67 9.53 5.34
C SER A 93 -7.03 8.53 4.35
N CYS A 94 -6.59 7.37 4.81
CA CYS A 94 -5.95 6.38 3.96
C CYS A 94 -7.01 5.50 3.28
N PRO A 95 -7.14 5.54 1.94
CA PRO A 95 -8.15 4.74 1.23
C PRO A 95 -7.89 3.22 1.33
N TYR A 96 -6.70 2.84 1.79
CA TYR A 96 -6.28 1.45 1.96
C TYR A 96 -6.31 0.98 3.41
N ASN A 97 -6.75 1.81 4.36
CA ASN A 97 -6.81 1.51 5.79
C ASN A 97 -5.48 0.95 6.36
N ILE A 98 -4.34 1.54 5.96
CA ILE A 98 -2.99 1.07 6.32
C ILE A 98 -2.47 1.58 7.67
N PRO A 99 -2.62 2.87 8.05
CA PRO A 99 -2.02 3.40 9.27
C PRO A 99 -2.40 2.58 10.52
N ARG A 100 -1.44 2.34 11.40
CA ARG A 100 -1.66 1.80 12.76
C ARG A 100 -0.97 2.69 13.78
N ILE A 101 -1.35 2.60 15.05
CA ILE A 101 -0.76 3.37 16.15
C ILE A 101 -0.45 2.45 17.33
N SER A 102 0.64 2.71 18.04
CA SER A 102 0.95 2.05 19.30
C SER A 102 0.19 2.70 20.46
N GLY A 103 0.10 2.01 21.60
CA GLY A 103 -0.46 2.60 22.82
C GLY A 103 0.29 3.84 23.33
N ALA A 104 1.51 4.09 22.84
CA ALA A 104 2.32 5.27 23.18
C ALA A 104 2.15 6.43 22.19
N GLY A 105 1.18 6.35 21.26
CA GLY A 105 0.92 7.41 20.27
C GLY A 105 1.86 7.41 19.06
N VAL A 106 2.69 6.38 18.90
CA VAL A 106 3.63 6.26 17.76
C VAL A 106 2.90 5.60 16.61
N MET A 107 2.72 6.32 15.51
CA MET A 107 2.14 5.75 14.29
C MET A 107 3.16 4.85 13.58
N ALA A 108 2.67 3.75 13.01
CA ALA A 108 3.49 2.80 12.27
C ALA A 108 2.77 2.30 11.01
N LYS A 109 3.59 1.91 10.02
CA LYS A 109 3.22 1.23 8.78
C LYS A 109 4.52 0.86 8.05
N CYS A 110 4.40 0.17 6.92
CA CYS A 110 5.53 -0.09 6.03
C CYS A 110 6.30 1.21 5.68
N THR A 111 7.62 1.11 5.72
CA THR A 111 8.58 2.20 5.49
C THR A 111 9.24 2.13 4.10
N MET A 112 8.78 1.24 3.22
CA MET A 112 9.49 0.87 1.98
C MET A 112 10.91 0.31 2.21
N CYS A 113 11.23 -0.12 3.45
CA CYS A 113 12.60 -0.44 3.85
C CYS A 113 13.57 0.70 3.51
N PHE A 114 13.17 1.92 3.84
CA PHE A 114 13.89 3.15 3.50
C PHE A 114 15.39 3.11 3.86
N ASP A 115 15.71 2.56 5.02
CA ASP A 115 17.06 2.31 5.50
C ASP A 115 17.87 1.43 4.54
N ARG A 116 17.25 0.38 3.98
CA ARG A 116 17.90 -0.54 3.04
C ARG A 116 18.07 0.07 1.66
N ILE A 117 17.02 0.68 1.12
CA ILE A 117 17.03 1.18 -0.26
C ILE A 117 17.97 2.37 -0.43
N LYS A 118 18.22 3.15 0.63
CA LYS A 118 19.24 4.22 0.63
C LYS A 118 20.66 3.69 0.48
N GLU A 119 20.90 2.47 0.94
CA GLU A 119 22.18 1.77 0.81
C GLU A 119 22.22 0.87 -0.44
N GLY A 120 21.31 1.06 -1.39
CA GLY A 120 21.25 0.27 -2.63
C GLY A 120 20.77 -1.18 -2.44
N LEU A 121 20.22 -1.51 -1.28
CA LEU A 121 19.71 -2.86 -0.99
C LEU A 121 18.20 -2.96 -1.28
N LEU A 122 17.77 -4.12 -1.77
CA LEU A 122 16.33 -4.41 -1.97
C LEU A 122 15.56 -4.38 -0.63
N PRO A 123 14.27 -3.98 -0.63
CA PRO A 123 13.39 -4.19 0.51
C PRO A 123 13.40 -5.64 0.98
N ALA A 124 13.32 -5.86 2.29
CA ALA A 124 13.44 -7.20 2.87
C ALA A 124 12.38 -8.17 2.32
N CYS A 125 11.14 -7.72 2.18
CA CYS A 125 10.04 -8.53 1.62
C CYS A 125 10.22 -8.86 0.14
N VAL A 126 10.94 -8.02 -0.61
CA VAL A 126 11.27 -8.26 -2.03
C VAL A 126 12.38 -9.29 -2.11
N LYS A 127 13.48 -9.09 -1.36
CA LYS A 127 14.60 -10.04 -1.30
C LYS A 127 14.18 -11.45 -0.86
N ALA A 128 13.22 -11.55 0.05
CA ALA A 128 12.75 -12.82 0.60
C ALA A 128 11.73 -13.54 -0.28
N CYS A 129 11.21 -12.93 -1.35
CA CYS A 129 10.14 -13.52 -2.15
C CYS A 129 10.66 -14.72 -2.98
N PRO A 130 10.18 -15.94 -2.74
CA PRO A 130 10.73 -17.15 -3.38
C PRO A 130 10.28 -17.34 -4.83
N THR A 131 9.17 -16.71 -5.21
CA THR A 131 8.45 -16.96 -6.47
C THR A 131 8.63 -15.84 -7.49
N GLY A 132 9.32 -14.76 -7.13
CA GLY A 132 9.36 -13.54 -7.94
C GLY A 132 8.02 -12.81 -8.00
N THR A 133 7.13 -12.97 -7.02
CA THR A 133 5.89 -12.18 -6.95
C THR A 133 6.17 -10.70 -6.62
N MET A 134 7.21 -10.43 -5.83
CA MET A 134 7.58 -9.09 -5.41
C MET A 134 8.75 -8.58 -6.25
N HIS A 135 8.56 -7.46 -6.94
CA HIS A 135 9.62 -6.74 -7.68
C HIS A 135 9.82 -5.34 -7.10
N PHE A 136 11.01 -4.78 -7.29
CA PHE A 136 11.34 -3.43 -6.84
C PHE A 136 12.34 -2.77 -7.78
N GLY A 137 12.18 -1.47 -8.01
CA GLY A 137 13.04 -0.66 -8.85
C GLY A 137 12.41 0.71 -9.11
N ASP A 138 12.96 1.44 -10.06
CA ASP A 138 12.41 2.73 -10.49
C ASP A 138 10.96 2.59 -10.93
N ARG A 139 10.10 3.53 -10.49
CA ARG A 139 8.65 3.45 -10.72
C ARG A 139 8.30 3.29 -12.20
N LYS A 140 9.02 3.97 -13.09
CA LYS A 140 8.81 3.87 -14.54
C LYS A 140 9.04 2.44 -15.04
N ALA A 141 10.18 1.85 -14.71
CA ALA A 141 10.50 0.47 -15.08
C ALA A 141 9.52 -0.54 -14.47
N MET A 142 9.07 -0.31 -13.23
CA MET A 142 8.05 -1.15 -12.59
C MET A 142 6.67 -1.04 -13.26
N LEU A 143 6.28 0.15 -13.72
CA LEU A 143 5.05 0.33 -14.50
C LEU A 143 5.11 -0.36 -15.86
N GLU A 144 6.24 -0.27 -16.56
CA GLU A 144 6.46 -0.97 -17.83
C GLU A 144 6.38 -2.49 -17.64
N MET A 145 7.08 -3.02 -16.62
CA MET A 145 7.00 -4.44 -16.24
C MET A 145 5.58 -4.87 -15.89
N ALA A 146 4.86 -4.08 -15.09
CA ALA A 146 3.50 -4.39 -14.67
C ALA A 146 2.53 -4.43 -15.85
N ASN A 147 2.62 -3.48 -16.79
CA ASN A 147 1.79 -3.44 -17.99
C ASN A 147 2.10 -4.61 -18.94
N LYS A 148 3.39 -4.94 -19.13
CA LYS A 148 3.79 -6.12 -19.90
C LYS A 148 3.20 -7.38 -19.30
N ARG A 149 3.35 -7.57 -17.99
CA ARG A 149 2.80 -8.74 -17.29
C ARG A 149 1.28 -8.79 -17.34
N LEU A 150 0.61 -7.64 -17.22
CA LEU A 150 -0.84 -7.53 -17.39
C LEU A 150 -1.28 -8.03 -18.77
N ALA A 151 -0.61 -7.59 -19.83
CA ALA A 151 -0.92 -8.01 -21.20
C ALA A 151 -0.78 -9.54 -21.39
N GLU A 152 0.27 -10.14 -20.82
CA GLU A 152 0.47 -11.60 -20.85
C GLU A 152 -0.66 -12.36 -20.14
N VAL A 153 -1.09 -11.91 -18.96
CA VAL A 153 -2.09 -12.65 -18.16
C VAL A 153 -3.51 -12.42 -18.65
N LYS A 154 -3.80 -11.30 -19.32
CA LYS A 154 -5.15 -10.96 -19.82
C LYS A 154 -5.72 -11.98 -20.81
N GLY A 155 -4.87 -12.73 -21.52
CA GLY A 155 -5.33 -13.83 -22.38
C GLY A 155 -6.02 -14.95 -21.62
N LYS A 156 -5.63 -15.20 -20.36
CA LYS A 156 -6.22 -16.22 -19.48
C LYS A 156 -7.21 -15.62 -18.47
N TYR A 157 -6.92 -14.43 -17.97
CA TYR A 157 -7.66 -13.77 -16.90
C TYR A 157 -8.18 -12.42 -17.41
N LYS A 158 -9.40 -12.43 -17.98
CA LYS A 158 -9.99 -11.25 -18.65
C LYS A 158 -10.17 -10.05 -17.72
N GLU A 159 -10.48 -10.31 -16.45
CA GLU A 159 -10.65 -9.31 -15.40
C GLU A 159 -9.33 -8.80 -14.80
N ALA A 160 -8.18 -9.24 -15.33
CA ALA A 160 -6.90 -8.83 -14.79
C ALA A 160 -6.70 -7.30 -14.89
N SER A 161 -6.18 -6.70 -13.83
CA SER A 161 -5.99 -5.26 -13.69
C SER A 161 -4.79 -4.92 -12.80
N LEU A 162 -4.31 -3.67 -12.92
CA LEU A 162 -3.30 -3.11 -12.01
C LEU A 162 -3.99 -2.17 -11.02
N ALA A 163 -3.89 -2.48 -9.73
CA ALA A 163 -4.54 -1.71 -8.67
C ALA A 163 -3.94 -0.30 -8.55
N ASP A 164 -4.73 0.73 -8.86
CA ASP A 164 -4.44 2.16 -8.71
C ASP A 164 -3.07 2.61 -9.24
N ALA A 165 -2.58 1.99 -10.30
CA ALA A 165 -1.17 2.08 -10.73
C ALA A 165 -0.67 3.52 -10.95
N ASN A 166 -1.56 4.44 -11.31
CA ASN A 166 -1.24 5.86 -11.51
C ASN A 166 -1.02 6.65 -10.21
N ASP A 167 -1.60 6.19 -9.10
CA ASP A 167 -1.67 6.92 -7.83
C ASP A 167 -0.76 6.32 -6.74
N VAL A 168 -0.23 5.12 -6.97
CA VAL A 168 0.58 4.38 -5.98
C VAL A 168 1.98 4.02 -6.47
N ARG A 169 2.84 3.61 -5.51
CA ARG A 169 4.19 3.08 -5.78
C ARG A 169 4.28 1.57 -5.54
N VAL A 170 3.38 0.99 -4.76
CA VAL A 170 3.21 -0.47 -4.64
C VAL A 170 2.02 -0.88 -5.48
N ILE A 171 2.30 -1.42 -6.66
CA ILE A 171 1.31 -1.77 -7.68
C ILE A 171 1.07 -3.27 -7.61
N PHE A 172 -0.19 -3.66 -7.47
CA PHE A 172 -0.59 -5.07 -7.50
C PHE A 172 -1.18 -5.41 -8.86
N LEU A 173 -0.72 -6.52 -9.45
CA LEU A 173 -1.44 -7.19 -10.53
C LEU A 173 -2.44 -8.15 -9.89
N LEU A 174 -3.72 -7.93 -10.17
CA LEU A 174 -4.84 -8.75 -9.70
C LEU A 174 -5.45 -9.42 -10.92
N VAL A 175 -5.74 -10.72 -10.85
CA VAL A 175 -6.25 -11.49 -12.00
C VAL A 175 -7.77 -11.69 -11.96
N ASP A 176 -8.42 -11.16 -10.93
CA ASP A 176 -9.86 -11.20 -10.70
C ASP A 176 -10.26 -9.91 -9.96
N ASP A 177 -11.56 -9.74 -9.64
CA ASP A 177 -12.10 -8.62 -8.87
C ASP A 177 -11.24 -8.36 -7.62
N PRO A 178 -10.68 -7.14 -7.46
CA PRO A 178 -9.89 -6.78 -6.29
C PRO A 178 -10.55 -7.10 -4.94
N LYS A 179 -11.89 -7.05 -4.84
CA LYS A 179 -12.62 -7.36 -3.61
C LYS A 179 -12.50 -8.82 -3.18
N LYS A 180 -12.20 -9.74 -4.10
CA LYS A 180 -11.89 -11.15 -3.80
C LYS A 180 -10.53 -11.31 -3.13
N TYR A 181 -9.60 -10.38 -3.31
CA TYR A 181 -8.31 -10.40 -2.63
C TYR A 181 -8.39 -9.73 -1.27
N HIS A 182 -8.93 -8.51 -1.24
CA HIS A 182 -9.11 -7.73 -0.03
C HIS A 182 -10.07 -6.56 -0.28
N LYS A 183 -10.94 -6.26 0.68
CA LYS A 183 -11.87 -5.12 0.61
C LYS A 183 -11.19 -3.75 0.38
N PHE A 184 -9.92 -3.61 0.78
CA PHE A 184 -9.10 -2.41 0.55
C PHE A 184 -7.96 -2.65 -0.47
N ALA A 185 -8.14 -3.57 -1.42
CA ALA A 185 -7.15 -3.86 -2.45
C ALA A 185 -6.93 -2.65 -3.38
N VAL A 186 -8.02 -1.98 -3.76
CA VAL A 186 -8.05 -0.72 -4.52
C VAL A 186 -8.67 0.40 -3.68
N ALA A 187 -8.39 1.65 -4.02
CA ALA A 187 -9.01 2.80 -3.40
C ALA A 187 -10.49 2.86 -3.80
N GLU A 188 -11.39 2.76 -2.83
CA GLU A 188 -12.78 3.15 -3.09
C GLU A 188 -12.87 4.68 -3.19
N ASN A 189 -13.66 5.19 -4.14
CA ASN A 189 -13.91 6.63 -4.37
C ASN A 189 -14.63 7.34 -3.19
N THR A 190 -14.63 6.75 -2.00
CA THR A 190 -15.56 7.07 -0.91
C THR A 190 -15.06 8.13 0.07
N ILE A 191 -13.81 8.59 -0.04
CA ILE A 191 -13.27 9.51 0.97
C ILE A 191 -13.05 10.89 0.35
N GLY A 192 -13.94 11.81 0.75
CA GLY A 192 -13.98 13.21 0.36
C GLY A 192 -12.57 13.80 0.28
N ILE A 193 -12.13 13.98 -0.96
CA ILE A 193 -10.86 14.62 -1.27
C ILE A 193 -10.90 15.99 -0.61
N THR A 194 -10.04 16.24 0.38
CA THR A 194 -9.95 17.57 0.98
C THR A 194 -9.67 18.59 -0.13
N ARG A 195 -10.21 19.82 -0.04
CA ARG A 195 -10.02 20.83 -1.10
C ARG A 195 -8.55 20.99 -1.52
N LYS A 196 -7.60 20.87 -0.58
CA LYS A 196 -6.16 20.88 -0.84
C LYS A 196 -5.67 19.71 -1.70
N MET A 197 -6.16 18.49 -1.45
CA MET A 197 -5.81 17.31 -2.24
C MET A 197 -6.44 17.34 -3.64
N ALA A 198 -7.65 17.88 -3.76
CA ALA A 198 -8.30 18.08 -5.05
C ALA A 198 -7.52 19.12 -5.88
N LEU A 199 -7.10 20.22 -5.24
CA LEU A 199 -6.28 21.25 -5.87
C LEU A 199 -4.91 20.71 -6.32
N LYS A 200 -4.23 19.89 -5.50
CA LYS A 200 -2.98 19.23 -5.90
C LYS A 200 -3.16 18.29 -7.10
N ARG A 201 -4.31 17.61 -7.20
CA ARG A 201 -4.63 16.74 -8.35
C ARG A 201 -4.85 17.56 -9.64
N ILE A 202 -5.44 18.75 -9.53
CA ILE A 202 -5.63 19.70 -10.64
C ILE A 202 -4.30 20.34 -11.08
N LEU A 203 -3.39 20.58 -10.15
CA LEU A 203 -2.09 21.22 -10.40
C LEU A 203 -0.99 20.25 -10.88
N LYS A 204 -1.28 18.96 -11.08
CA LYS A 204 -0.29 18.01 -11.61
C LYS A 204 0.04 18.40 -13.07
N PRO A 205 1.32 18.58 -13.45
CA PRO A 205 1.67 19.04 -14.79
C PRO A 205 1.18 18.06 -15.86
N LEU A 206 0.49 18.57 -16.87
CA LEU A 206 -0.07 17.86 -18.04
C LEU A 206 0.95 17.06 -18.87
N LYS A 207 2.24 17.08 -18.52
CA LYS A 207 3.33 16.43 -19.28
C LYS A 207 3.28 14.90 -19.28
N GLU A 208 2.50 14.25 -18.41
CA GLU A 208 2.36 12.78 -18.40
C GLU A 208 1.17 12.24 -19.22
N VAL A 209 0.33 13.11 -19.82
CA VAL A 209 -0.91 12.70 -20.52
C VAL A 209 -0.71 12.53 -22.04
N GLN A 210 0.49 12.78 -22.57
CA GLN A 210 0.72 12.83 -24.04
C GLN A 210 1.25 11.56 -24.71
N TRP A 211 1.21 10.39 -24.06
CA TRP A 211 1.65 9.13 -24.69
C TRP A 211 0.51 8.09 -24.73
N ILE A 212 -0.58 8.45 -25.40
CA ILE A 212 -1.52 7.50 -26.01
C ILE A 212 -1.92 8.10 -27.35
N GLY A 213 -1.07 7.86 -28.34
CA GLY A 213 -1.23 8.19 -29.76
C GLY A 213 -0.40 7.21 -30.55
#